data_AF-A0A6N4XWY9-F1
#
_entry.id   AF-A0A6N4XWY9-F1
#
_cell.length_a   1.000
_cell.length_b   1.000
_cell.length_c   1.000
_cell.angle_alpha   90.00
_cell.angle_beta   90.00
_cell.angle_gamma   90.00
#
_symmetry.space_group_name_H-M   'P 1'
#
loop_
_entity.id
_entity.type
_entity.pdbx_description
1 polymer ?
#
loop_
_entity_poly.entity_id
_entity_poly.type
_entity_poly.pdbx_seq_one_letter_code
_entity_poly.pdbx_strand_id
1 'polypeptide(L)'
;MNDKEREVNSVFNIAVYLKLMASFIPDADFEQVSKMVGNIHDFFKFSDREEILEKLPYIKSNLEQMAAPLLKRFPVRKSLDEIVADWDQFFKDDSEIYSYGLEYGWLEDRINIQGFIPYNHIPYHFRIGLYAHRGNLGIEEEFLIKDSFNCLVKAQKAYDQLKEYGDFKQKVIQQEGTKDFDHETVRKITDLKYEVSANSRLAVISFYAFVECFVNSLGFSHAKRNAETLSESDSEILYGKKNGRFLQLKSKIERFHQLIRNDRKTVIITSDESQIQEPFVSFFNIYENIRNSAVHFSPTKEQIWLKPADWIEKAEQFSRLALEVALVIWKSCYPELPYPDYIGRLDYDTFMDKAISYIQSLEQVAEELKTIDYSNLISKH
;
A
#
# COMPACT_ATOMS: atom_id res chain seq x y z
N MET A 1 -20.55 20.07 32.12
CA MET A 1 -19.86 18.88 32.62
C MET A 1 -19.45 19.16 34.06
N ASN A 2 -20.01 18.45 35.02
CA ASN A 2 -19.62 18.58 36.42
C ASN A 2 -18.21 17.95 36.62
N ASP A 3 -17.46 18.33 37.65
CA ASP A 3 -16.08 17.84 37.84
C ASP A 3 -15.98 16.31 37.99
N LYS A 4 -17.08 15.64 38.34
CA LYS A 4 -17.14 14.17 38.51
C LYS A 4 -17.33 13.43 37.18
N GLU A 5 -18.12 13.99 36.28
CA GLU A 5 -18.20 13.53 34.88
C GLU A 5 -16.83 13.67 34.21
N ARG A 6 -16.08 14.74 34.53
CA ARG A 6 -14.70 14.89 34.04
C ARG A 6 -13.79 13.78 34.55
N GLU A 7 -13.90 13.44 35.83
CA GLU A 7 -13.07 12.38 36.44
C GLU A 7 -13.39 10.99 35.88
N VAL A 8 -14.68 10.64 35.75
CA VAL A 8 -15.11 9.37 35.13
C VAL A 8 -14.62 9.28 33.68
N ASN A 9 -14.78 10.35 32.90
CA ASN A 9 -14.29 10.39 31.52
C ASN A 9 -12.77 10.24 31.46
N SER A 10 -12.03 10.92 32.33
CA SER A 10 -10.57 10.80 32.38
C SER A 10 -10.11 9.38 32.70
N VAL A 11 -10.76 8.69 33.65
CA VAL A 11 -10.48 7.28 33.96
C VAL A 11 -10.81 6.37 32.77
N PHE A 12 -11.97 6.60 32.13
CA PHE A 12 -12.36 5.82 30.96
C PHE A 12 -11.41 6.03 29.77
N ASN A 13 -10.86 7.24 29.60
CA ASN A 13 -9.88 7.53 28.55
C ASN A 13 -8.59 6.69 28.70
N ILE A 14 -8.19 6.33 29.93
CA ILE A 14 -7.07 5.39 30.13
C ILE A 14 -7.44 4.00 29.57
N ALA A 15 -8.67 3.53 29.79
CA ALA A 15 -9.14 2.26 29.26
C ALA A 15 -9.19 2.28 27.71
N VAL A 16 -9.68 3.37 27.11
CA VAL A 16 -9.71 3.51 25.64
C VAL A 16 -8.29 3.58 25.07
N TYR A 17 -7.37 4.29 25.73
CA TYR A 17 -5.95 4.30 25.35
C TYR A 17 -5.34 2.90 25.37
N LEU A 18 -5.61 2.09 26.39
CA LEU A 18 -5.15 0.69 26.45
C LEU A 18 -5.67 -0.13 25.26
N LYS A 19 -6.94 0.05 24.88
CA LYS A 19 -7.52 -0.61 23.71
C LYS A 19 -6.88 -0.15 22.40
N LEU A 20 -6.62 1.16 22.25
CA LEU A 20 -5.87 1.69 21.12
C LEU A 20 -4.48 1.03 21.03
N MET A 21 -3.71 1.00 22.11
CA MET A 21 -2.37 0.39 22.11
C MET A 21 -2.43 -1.12 21.79
N ALA A 22 -3.41 -1.83 22.36
CA ALA A 22 -3.61 -3.25 22.09
C ALA A 22 -4.03 -3.53 20.63
N SER A 23 -4.59 -2.55 19.93
CA SER A 23 -5.03 -2.71 18.54
C SER A 23 -3.88 -2.85 17.55
N PHE A 24 -2.70 -2.29 17.84
CA PHE A 24 -1.57 -2.30 16.89
C PHE A 24 -0.29 -2.93 17.42
N ILE A 25 -0.16 -3.17 18.73
CA ILE A 25 1.01 -3.89 19.28
C ILE A 25 0.88 -5.39 18.94
N PRO A 26 1.86 -6.00 18.25
CA PRO A 26 1.75 -7.39 17.79
C PRO A 26 1.44 -8.42 18.89
N ASP A 27 2.09 -8.29 20.05
CA ASP A 27 2.01 -9.25 21.16
C ASP A 27 0.88 -8.95 22.16
N ALA A 28 0.02 -7.96 21.89
CA ALA A 28 -1.07 -7.60 22.79
C ALA A 28 -2.30 -8.50 22.62
N ASP A 29 -2.95 -8.85 23.73
CA ASP A 29 -4.26 -9.53 23.72
C ASP A 29 -5.39 -8.50 23.55
N PHE A 30 -5.67 -8.16 22.29
CA PHE A 30 -6.73 -7.21 21.95
C PHE A 30 -8.10 -7.65 22.46
N GLU A 31 -8.43 -8.94 22.42
CA GLU A 31 -9.75 -9.44 22.85
C GLU A 31 -9.96 -9.26 24.34
N GLN A 32 -8.95 -9.63 25.14
CA GLN A 32 -8.98 -9.44 26.58
C GLN A 32 -9.11 -7.96 26.94
N VAL A 33 -8.34 -7.09 26.29
CA VAL A 33 -8.40 -5.64 26.54
C VAL A 33 -9.75 -5.06 26.09
N SER A 34 -10.26 -5.46 24.92
CA SER A 34 -11.56 -5.00 24.41
C SER A 34 -12.70 -5.39 25.35
N LYS A 35 -12.69 -6.63 25.86
CA LYS A 35 -13.64 -7.11 26.86
C LYS A 35 -13.56 -6.32 28.17
N MET A 36 -12.34 -6.04 28.64
CA MET A 36 -12.13 -5.21 29.83
C MET A 36 -12.73 -3.80 29.64
N VAL A 37 -12.47 -3.15 28.50
CA VAL A 37 -13.04 -1.83 28.19
C VAL A 37 -14.57 -1.88 28.15
N GLY A 38 -15.15 -2.91 27.53
CA GLY A 38 -16.60 -3.13 27.52
C GLY A 38 -17.20 -3.26 28.92
N ASN A 39 -16.57 -4.06 29.78
CA ASN A 39 -17.03 -4.23 31.17
C ASN A 39 -16.97 -2.91 31.97
N ILE A 40 -15.92 -2.10 31.78
CA ILE A 40 -15.78 -0.81 32.45
C ILE A 40 -16.82 0.19 31.94
N HIS A 41 -17.06 0.20 30.62
CA HIS A 41 -18.10 1.02 30.01
C HIS A 41 -19.49 0.65 30.56
N ASP A 42 -19.81 -0.64 30.59
CA ASP A 42 -21.10 -1.13 31.08
C ASP A 42 -21.28 -0.81 32.57
N PHE A 43 -20.22 -0.94 33.37
CA PHE A 43 -20.22 -0.48 34.75
C PHE A 43 -20.59 1.01 34.86
N PHE A 44 -19.89 1.90 34.16
CA PHE A 44 -20.19 3.34 34.22
C PHE A 44 -21.57 3.72 33.66
N LYS A 45 -22.13 2.91 32.76
CA LYS A 45 -23.43 3.14 32.14
C LYS A 45 -24.61 2.67 32.99
N PHE A 46 -24.45 1.54 33.69
CA PHE A 46 -25.57 0.87 34.36
C PHE A 46 -25.53 0.90 35.89
N SER A 47 -24.38 1.21 36.50
CA SER A 47 -24.27 1.37 37.96
C SER A 47 -24.83 2.70 38.44
N ASP A 48 -25.26 2.72 39.69
CA ASP A 48 -25.67 3.96 40.35
C ASP A 48 -24.46 4.83 40.72
N ARG A 49 -24.77 6.07 41.10
CA ARG A 49 -23.75 7.09 41.39
C ARG A 49 -22.90 6.74 42.61
N GLU A 50 -23.46 6.10 43.63
CA GLU A 50 -22.73 5.78 44.86
C GLU A 50 -21.72 4.66 44.60
N GLU A 51 -22.14 3.64 43.86
CA GLU A 51 -21.29 2.52 43.46
C GLU A 51 -20.12 2.99 42.57
N ILE A 52 -20.39 3.88 41.61
CA ILE A 52 -19.34 4.46 40.76
C ILE A 52 -18.32 5.20 41.63
N LEU A 53 -18.76 6.03 42.58
CA LEU A 53 -17.86 6.80 43.44
C LEU A 53 -17.00 5.90 44.35
N GLU A 54 -17.56 4.80 44.84
CA GLU A 54 -16.84 3.84 45.67
C GLU A 54 -15.74 3.11 44.88
N LYS A 55 -16.03 2.68 43.64
CA LYS A 55 -15.12 1.83 42.85
C LYS A 55 -14.16 2.61 41.93
N LEU A 56 -14.46 3.86 41.60
CA LEU A 56 -13.65 4.68 40.67
C LEU A 56 -12.16 4.75 41.04
N PRO A 57 -11.76 4.97 42.32
CA PRO A 57 -10.34 5.01 42.69
C PRO A 57 -9.61 3.69 42.41
N TYR A 58 -10.27 2.56 42.64
CA TYR A 58 -9.71 1.23 42.38
C TYR A 58 -9.57 0.96 40.88
N ILE A 59 -10.60 1.30 40.09
CA ILE A 59 -10.56 1.19 38.63
C ILE A 59 -9.41 2.04 38.07
N LYS A 60 -9.31 3.30 38.51
CA LYS A 60 -8.24 4.21 38.11
C LYS A 60 -6.86 3.64 38.40
N SER A 61 -6.61 3.21 39.64
CA SER A 61 -5.32 2.65 40.04
C SER A 61 -4.90 1.46 39.17
N ASN A 62 -5.84 0.56 38.85
CA ASN A 62 -5.55 -0.60 38.00
C ASN A 62 -5.22 -0.20 36.56
N LEU A 63 -6.02 0.71 35.99
CA LEU A 63 -5.78 1.21 34.64
C LEU A 63 -4.45 1.95 34.51
N GLU A 64 -4.11 2.79 35.48
CA GLU A 64 -2.82 3.48 35.54
C GLU A 64 -1.65 2.50 35.64
N GLN A 65 -1.79 1.45 36.46
CA GLN A 65 -0.78 0.39 36.57
C GLN A 65 -0.60 -0.38 35.25
N MET A 66 -1.70 -0.66 34.54
CA MET A 66 -1.67 -1.32 33.22
C MET A 66 -1.06 -0.43 32.13
N ALA A 67 -1.35 0.88 32.17
CA ALA A 67 -0.86 1.84 31.18
C ALA A 67 0.60 2.23 31.40
N ALA A 68 1.11 2.20 32.63
CA ALA A 68 2.45 2.68 32.96
C ALA A 68 3.59 2.07 32.11
N PRO A 69 3.64 0.76 31.83
CA PRO A 69 4.65 0.18 30.95
C PRO A 69 4.56 0.69 29.50
N LEU A 70 3.34 0.89 29.00
CA LEU A 70 3.10 1.40 27.66
C LEU A 70 3.48 2.88 27.55
N LEU A 71 3.09 3.70 28.52
CA LEU A 71 3.47 5.12 28.57
C LEU A 71 4.98 5.32 28.74
N LYS A 72 5.65 4.39 29.43
CA LYS A 72 7.12 4.39 29.53
C LYS A 72 7.78 4.02 28.20
N ARG A 73 7.24 3.03 27.49
CA ARG A 73 7.78 2.57 26.19
C ARG A 73 7.45 3.52 25.05
N PHE A 74 6.26 4.10 25.08
CA PHE A 74 5.69 4.98 24.07
C PHE A 74 5.19 6.28 24.72
N PRO A 75 6.10 7.19 25.13
CA PRO A 75 5.72 8.46 25.74
C PRO A 75 4.74 9.25 24.87
N VAL A 76 3.67 9.76 25.46
CA VAL A 76 2.67 10.55 24.72
C VAL A 76 3.18 11.96 24.42
N ARG A 77 2.78 12.51 23.26
CA ARG A 77 3.01 13.90 22.84
C ARG A 77 1.79 14.80 23.11
N LYS A 78 0.60 14.19 23.15
CA LYS A 78 -0.68 14.84 23.47
C LYS A 78 -1.26 14.25 24.75
N SER A 79 -2.25 14.93 25.33
CA SER A 79 -2.98 14.38 26.47
C SER A 79 -3.78 13.14 26.06
N LEU A 80 -4.03 12.23 27.01
CA LEU A 80 -4.86 11.05 26.73
C LEU A 80 -6.27 11.43 26.28
N ASP A 81 -6.81 12.52 26.83
CA ASP A 81 -8.12 13.04 26.44
C ASP A 81 -8.15 13.45 24.95
N GLU A 82 -7.12 14.13 24.46
CA GLU A 82 -6.99 14.47 23.04
C GLU A 82 -6.82 13.24 22.16
N ILE A 83 -5.99 12.28 22.58
CA ILE A 83 -5.75 11.04 21.81
C ILE A 83 -7.04 10.24 21.66
N VAL A 84 -7.79 10.08 22.76
CA VAL A 84 -9.07 9.36 22.75
C VAL A 84 -10.12 10.11 21.95
N ALA A 85 -10.23 11.43 22.12
CA ALA A 85 -11.18 12.24 21.35
C ALA A 85 -10.92 12.13 19.84
N ASP A 86 -9.66 12.12 19.42
CA ASP A 86 -9.25 11.92 18.03
C ASP A 86 -9.51 10.48 17.55
N TRP A 87 -9.24 9.49 18.40
CA TRP A 87 -9.48 8.07 18.10
C TRP A 87 -10.97 7.78 17.90
N ASP A 88 -11.83 8.35 18.74
CA ASP A 88 -13.28 8.20 18.68
C ASP A 88 -13.87 8.77 17.37
N GLN A 89 -13.20 9.71 16.70
CA GLN A 89 -13.66 10.20 15.39
C GLN A 89 -13.70 9.09 14.34
N PHE A 90 -12.84 8.06 14.45
CA PHE A 90 -12.88 6.92 13.55
C PHE A 90 -14.09 6.00 13.77
N PHE A 91 -14.96 6.25 14.75
CA PHE A 91 -16.13 5.40 15.01
C PHE A 91 -17.47 6.12 14.84
N LYS A 92 -17.48 7.39 14.41
CA LYS A 92 -18.70 8.20 14.34
C LYS A 92 -19.50 8.06 13.05
N ASP A 93 -18.89 7.55 11.96
CA ASP A 93 -19.48 7.53 10.62
C ASP A 93 -19.36 6.16 9.92
N ASP A 94 -19.60 5.05 10.63
CA ASP A 94 -19.40 3.68 10.10
C ASP A 94 -17.99 3.44 9.53
N SER A 95 -16.98 4.16 10.03
CA SER A 95 -15.62 4.04 9.50
C SER A 95 -15.03 2.67 9.82
N GLU A 96 -14.55 1.99 8.79
CA GLU A 96 -13.94 0.68 8.90
C GLU A 96 -12.43 0.79 9.20
N ILE A 97 -12.07 1.49 10.28
CA ILE A 97 -10.67 1.71 10.66
C ILE A 97 -9.90 0.39 10.81
N TYR A 98 -10.57 -0.71 11.18
CA TYR A 98 -9.99 -2.05 11.25
C TYR A 98 -9.75 -2.69 9.87
N SER A 99 -10.47 -2.28 8.82
CA SER A 99 -10.28 -2.74 7.44
C SER A 99 -9.08 -2.05 6.77
N TYR A 100 -8.92 -0.74 7.00
CA TYR A 100 -7.93 0.08 6.27
C TYR A 100 -6.71 0.49 7.11
N GLY A 101 -6.74 0.26 8.43
CA GLY A 101 -5.65 0.55 9.33
C GLY A 101 -5.45 2.03 9.64
N LEU A 102 -4.52 2.29 10.56
CA LEU A 102 -4.22 3.63 11.08
C LEU A 102 -2.98 4.20 10.41
N GLU A 103 -3.00 5.48 10.05
CA GLU A 103 -1.82 6.16 9.49
C GLU A 103 -0.72 6.29 10.55
N TYR A 104 0.51 5.96 10.16
CA TYR A 104 1.70 6.08 11.00
C TYR A 104 1.88 7.51 11.51
N GLY A 105 1.68 8.50 10.64
CA GLY A 105 1.76 9.92 10.97
C GLY A 105 0.75 10.35 12.02
N TRP A 106 -0.48 9.82 11.96
CA TRP A 106 -1.49 10.08 12.99
C TRP A 106 -1.02 9.62 14.37
N LEU A 107 -0.37 8.44 14.46
CA LEU A 107 0.21 7.94 15.70
C LEU A 107 1.44 8.75 16.12
N GLU A 108 2.34 9.06 15.18
CA GLU A 108 3.57 9.82 15.40
C GLU A 108 3.31 11.20 16.02
N ASP A 109 2.25 11.88 15.60
CA ASP A 109 1.81 13.18 16.12
C ASP A 109 1.31 13.13 17.57
N ARG A 110 0.92 11.94 18.04
CA ARG A 110 0.22 11.74 19.32
C ARG A 110 1.07 11.00 20.34
N ILE A 111 1.91 10.08 19.87
CA ILE A 111 2.67 9.13 20.67
C ILE A 111 4.07 9.02 20.08
N ASN A 112 5.09 8.98 20.93
CA ASN A 112 6.44 8.65 20.49
C ASN A 112 6.53 7.14 20.17
N ILE A 113 6.44 6.83 18.89
CA ILE A 113 6.53 5.47 18.33
C ILE A 113 7.91 5.17 17.72
N GLN A 114 8.95 5.91 18.11
CA GLN A 114 10.30 5.68 17.61
C GLN A 114 10.75 4.23 17.87
N GLY A 115 11.26 3.58 16.82
CA GLY A 115 11.69 2.17 16.88
C GLY A 115 10.56 1.16 16.93
N PHE A 116 9.29 1.58 16.74
CA PHE A 116 8.17 0.65 16.57
C PHE A 116 8.30 -0.15 15.26
N ILE A 117 8.70 0.50 14.18
CA ILE A 117 8.96 -0.11 12.87
C ILE A 117 10.44 0.10 12.51
N PRO A 118 11.15 -0.94 12.04
CA PRO A 118 12.60 -0.90 11.82
C PRO A 118 12.97 -0.31 10.45
N TYR A 119 12.35 0.80 10.04
CA TYR A 119 12.67 1.50 8.79
C TYR A 119 13.29 2.87 9.07
N ASN A 120 14.29 3.24 8.26
CA ASN A 120 14.97 4.53 8.39
C ASN A 120 14.10 5.72 7.95
N HIS A 121 13.08 5.46 7.12
CA HIS A 121 12.07 6.42 6.72
C HIS A 121 10.74 5.71 6.53
N ILE A 122 9.68 6.31 7.07
CA ILE A 122 8.31 5.81 6.98
C ILE A 122 7.44 6.96 6.48
N PRO A 123 6.72 6.83 5.35
CA PRO A 123 5.81 7.87 4.90
C PRO A 123 4.70 8.15 5.93
N TYR A 124 4.22 9.39 5.99
CA TYR A 124 3.18 9.79 6.95
C TYR A 124 1.92 8.92 6.85
N HIS A 125 1.47 8.61 5.63
CA HIS A 125 0.25 7.85 5.35
C HIS A 125 0.45 6.32 5.36
N PHE A 126 1.64 5.85 5.72
CA PHE A 126 1.91 4.42 5.86
C PHE A 126 0.94 3.80 6.87
N ARG A 127 0.24 2.74 6.49
CA ARG A 127 -0.83 2.14 7.29
C ARG A 127 -0.28 1.06 8.22
N ILE A 128 -0.70 1.13 9.47
CA ILE A 128 -0.50 0.09 10.49
C ILE A 128 -1.80 -0.69 10.61
N GLY A 129 -1.71 -2.00 10.36
CA GLY A 129 -2.83 -2.92 10.51
C GLY A 129 -3.28 -3.00 11.97
N LEU A 130 -4.58 -3.14 12.17
CA LEU A 130 -5.20 -3.18 13.49
C LEU A 130 -5.85 -4.54 13.75
N TYR A 131 -6.01 -4.90 15.03
CA TYR A 131 -6.71 -6.10 15.49
C TYR A 131 -6.20 -7.40 14.85
N ALA A 132 -6.94 -7.98 13.90
CA ALA A 132 -6.59 -9.20 13.18
C ALA A 132 -5.42 -9.00 12.21
N HIS A 133 -5.18 -7.74 11.82
CA HIS A 133 -4.10 -7.35 10.93
C HIS A 133 -2.92 -6.71 11.67
N ARG A 134 -2.89 -6.75 13.01
CA ARG A 134 -1.78 -6.18 13.80
C ARG A 134 -0.44 -6.76 13.37
N GLY A 135 0.58 -5.90 13.30
CA GLY A 135 1.90 -6.26 12.78
C GLY A 135 2.02 -6.24 11.25
N ASN A 136 0.90 -6.17 10.51
CA ASN A 136 0.94 -5.89 9.08
C ASN A 136 1.08 -4.39 8.83
N LEU A 137 1.74 -4.09 7.73
CA LEU A 137 2.06 -2.74 7.29
C LEU A 137 1.69 -2.64 5.82
N GLY A 138 1.29 -1.45 5.36
CA GLY A 138 0.92 -1.26 3.97
C GLY A 138 0.90 0.20 3.55
N ILE A 139 0.97 0.41 2.24
CA ILE A 139 0.91 1.73 1.61
C ILE A 139 0.48 1.58 0.16
N GLU A 140 -0.16 2.60 -0.39
CA GLU A 140 -0.79 2.58 -1.70
C GLU A 140 0.21 2.28 -2.84
N GLU A 141 1.43 2.83 -2.82
CA GLU A 141 2.44 2.50 -3.82
C GLU A 141 2.89 1.03 -3.75
N GLU A 142 2.87 0.40 -2.57
CA GLU A 142 3.20 -1.02 -2.42
C GLU A 142 2.08 -1.91 -2.99
N PHE A 143 0.84 -1.46 -2.90
CA PHE A 143 -0.28 -2.14 -3.56
C PHE A 143 -0.13 -2.13 -5.09
N LEU A 144 0.19 -0.97 -5.68
CA LEU A 144 0.34 -0.83 -7.13
C LEU A 144 1.55 -1.56 -7.71
N ILE A 145 2.68 -1.59 -7.00
CA ILE A 145 3.84 -2.37 -7.44
C ILE A 145 3.55 -3.88 -7.38
N LYS A 146 2.82 -4.36 -6.35
CA LYS A 146 2.36 -5.76 -6.28
C LYS A 146 1.46 -6.10 -7.48
N ASP A 147 0.48 -5.25 -7.80
CA ASP A 147 -0.38 -5.43 -8.97
C ASP A 147 0.44 -5.54 -10.26
N SER A 148 1.42 -4.65 -10.42
CA SER A 148 2.30 -4.61 -11.59
C SER A 148 3.07 -5.92 -11.79
N PHE A 149 3.74 -6.42 -10.75
CA PHE A 149 4.50 -7.67 -10.82
C PHE A 149 3.59 -8.90 -10.94
N ASN A 150 2.44 -8.92 -10.27
CA ASN A 150 1.47 -10.00 -10.41
C ASN A 150 0.95 -10.12 -11.85
N CYS A 151 0.66 -8.99 -12.51
CA CYS A 151 0.32 -8.97 -13.92
C CYS A 151 1.49 -9.45 -14.81
N LEU A 152 2.72 -9.03 -14.51
CA LEU A 152 3.89 -9.47 -15.28
C LEU A 152 4.08 -11.00 -15.19
N VAL A 153 4.04 -11.57 -13.98
CA VAL A 153 4.19 -13.03 -13.79
C VAL A 153 3.07 -13.80 -14.47
N LYS A 154 1.82 -13.32 -14.40
CA LYS A 154 0.69 -13.92 -15.14
C LYS A 154 0.93 -13.89 -16.65
N ALA A 155 1.46 -12.80 -17.18
CA ALA A 155 1.79 -12.69 -18.60
C ALA A 155 2.88 -13.69 -18.99
N GLN A 156 3.97 -13.76 -18.23
CA GLN A 156 5.07 -14.72 -18.44
C GLN A 156 4.55 -16.15 -18.44
N LYS A 157 3.74 -16.51 -17.44
CA LYS A 157 3.13 -17.84 -17.35
C LYS A 157 2.25 -18.17 -18.55
N ALA A 158 1.38 -17.25 -18.96
CA ALA A 158 0.53 -17.43 -20.14
C ALA A 158 1.36 -17.58 -21.43
N TYR A 159 2.51 -16.91 -21.50
CA TYR A 159 3.41 -16.97 -22.64
C TYR A 159 4.17 -18.31 -22.69
N ASP A 160 4.60 -18.83 -21.55
CA ASP A 160 5.20 -20.16 -21.46
C ASP A 160 4.17 -21.23 -21.83
N GLN A 161 2.94 -21.14 -21.32
CA GLN A 161 1.83 -22.02 -21.71
C GLN A 161 1.54 -21.94 -23.21
N LEU A 162 1.57 -20.74 -23.82
CA LEU A 162 1.39 -20.56 -25.25
C LEU A 162 2.46 -21.30 -26.06
N LYS A 163 3.74 -21.22 -25.64
CA LYS A 163 4.84 -21.92 -26.28
C LYS A 163 4.71 -23.43 -26.14
N GLU A 164 4.55 -23.91 -24.91
CA GLU A 164 4.47 -25.34 -24.61
C GLU A 164 3.26 -26.00 -25.31
N TYR A 165 2.09 -25.37 -25.23
CA TYR A 165 0.88 -25.88 -25.87
C TYR A 165 0.99 -25.84 -27.40
N GLY A 166 1.56 -24.77 -27.96
CA GLY A 166 1.83 -24.65 -29.38
C GLY A 166 2.76 -25.75 -29.89
N ASP A 167 3.88 -25.96 -29.21
CA ASP A 167 4.86 -27.00 -29.54
C ASP A 167 4.27 -28.42 -29.42
N PHE A 168 3.50 -28.66 -28.35
CA PHE A 168 2.79 -29.92 -28.16
C PHE A 168 1.82 -30.19 -29.31
N LYS A 169 0.96 -29.23 -29.65
CA LYS A 169 -0.02 -29.39 -30.74
C LYS A 169 0.64 -29.51 -32.10
N GLN A 170 1.75 -28.82 -32.35
CA GLN A 170 2.51 -28.96 -33.58
C GLN A 170 3.05 -30.39 -33.75
N LYS A 171 3.52 -31.02 -32.68
CA LYS A 171 3.96 -32.43 -32.70
C LYS A 171 2.80 -33.39 -32.99
N VAL A 172 1.62 -33.15 -32.42
CA VAL A 172 0.41 -33.95 -32.69
C VAL A 172 0.03 -33.87 -34.17
N ILE A 173 0.00 -32.67 -34.76
CA ILE A 173 -0.26 -32.49 -36.20
C ILE A 173 0.73 -33.29 -37.06
N GLN A 174 2.02 -33.22 -36.73
CA GLN A 174 3.06 -33.95 -37.46
C GLN A 174 2.88 -35.47 -37.37
N GLN A 175 2.42 -35.98 -36.23
CA GLN A 175 2.15 -37.41 -36.02
C GLN A 175 0.87 -37.87 -36.74
N GLU A 176 -0.16 -37.05 -36.76
CA GLU A 176 -1.46 -37.36 -37.39
C GLU A 176 -1.47 -37.09 -38.90
N GLY A 177 -0.44 -36.45 -39.44
CA GLY A 177 -0.33 -36.10 -40.86
C GLY A 177 -1.32 -35.03 -41.31
N THR A 178 -1.88 -34.27 -40.36
CA THR A 178 -2.78 -33.15 -40.63
C THR A 178 -1.96 -31.92 -41.05
N LYS A 179 -2.60 -30.95 -41.71
CA LYS A 179 -1.91 -29.73 -42.19
C LYS A 179 -2.11 -28.51 -41.29
N ASP A 180 -3.25 -28.44 -40.60
CA ASP A 180 -3.69 -27.26 -39.87
C ASP A 180 -4.22 -27.62 -38.48
N PHE A 181 -4.17 -26.65 -37.56
CA PHE A 181 -4.81 -26.78 -36.24
C PHE A 181 -6.32 -26.85 -36.37
N ASP A 182 -6.94 -27.70 -35.55
CA ASP A 182 -8.39 -27.70 -35.39
C ASP A 182 -8.89 -26.37 -34.77
N HIS A 183 -10.18 -26.10 -34.93
CA HIS A 183 -10.80 -24.85 -34.46
C HIS A 183 -10.67 -24.64 -32.95
N GLU A 184 -10.73 -25.70 -32.15
CA GLU A 184 -10.61 -25.60 -30.69
C GLU A 184 -9.17 -25.25 -30.28
N THR A 185 -8.18 -25.84 -30.96
CA THR A 185 -6.77 -25.53 -30.77
C THR A 185 -6.47 -24.08 -31.15
N VAL A 186 -7.00 -23.60 -32.28
CA VAL A 186 -6.86 -22.18 -32.69
C VAL A 186 -7.50 -21.25 -31.65
N ARG A 187 -8.68 -21.59 -31.13
CA ARG A 187 -9.34 -20.82 -30.07
C ARG A 187 -8.46 -20.73 -28.82
N LYS A 188 -7.99 -21.86 -28.30
CA LYS A 188 -7.12 -21.91 -27.09
C LYS A 188 -5.82 -21.12 -27.26
N ILE A 189 -5.18 -21.23 -28.43
CA ILE A 189 -4.00 -20.42 -28.77
C ILE A 189 -4.34 -18.92 -28.79
N THR A 190 -5.52 -18.56 -29.30
CA THR A 190 -5.97 -17.16 -29.34
C THR A 190 -6.25 -16.63 -27.94
N ASP A 191 -6.89 -17.42 -27.08
CA ASP A 191 -7.16 -17.06 -25.68
C ASP A 191 -5.84 -16.86 -24.91
N LEU A 192 -4.85 -17.74 -25.09
CA LEU A 192 -3.52 -17.57 -24.48
C LEU A 192 -2.80 -16.31 -24.98
N LYS A 193 -2.86 -16.01 -26.29
CA LYS A 193 -2.31 -14.76 -26.84
C LYS A 193 -2.98 -13.52 -26.24
N TYR A 194 -4.30 -13.59 -26.02
CA TYR A 194 -5.05 -12.53 -25.37
C TYR A 194 -4.58 -12.36 -23.92
N GLU A 195 -4.46 -13.43 -23.15
CA GLU A 195 -3.98 -13.37 -21.75
C GLU A 195 -2.57 -12.77 -21.65
N VAL A 196 -1.65 -13.15 -22.52
CA VAL A 196 -0.30 -12.53 -22.56
C VAL A 196 -0.41 -11.03 -22.81
N SER A 197 -1.19 -10.63 -23.81
CA SER A 197 -1.33 -9.22 -24.20
C SER A 197 -2.06 -8.38 -23.15
N ALA A 198 -3.10 -8.92 -22.53
CA ALA A 198 -3.90 -8.26 -21.50
C ALA A 198 -3.08 -8.03 -20.23
N ASN A 199 -2.43 -9.09 -19.72
CA ASN A 199 -1.62 -8.99 -18.51
C ASN A 199 -0.36 -8.13 -18.73
N SER A 200 0.31 -8.21 -19.88
CA SER A 200 1.46 -7.34 -20.20
C SER A 200 1.06 -5.86 -20.26
N ARG A 201 -0.06 -5.55 -20.91
CA ARG A 201 -0.59 -4.18 -21.00
C ARG A 201 -0.99 -3.64 -19.63
N LEU A 202 -1.65 -4.46 -18.81
CA LEU A 202 -2.01 -4.08 -17.43
C LEU A 202 -0.76 -3.87 -16.57
N ALA A 203 0.27 -4.72 -16.70
CA ALA A 203 1.54 -4.51 -16.02
C ALA A 203 2.15 -3.14 -16.38
N VAL A 204 2.15 -2.77 -17.67
CA VAL A 204 2.64 -1.45 -18.10
C VAL A 204 1.81 -0.30 -17.50
N ILE A 205 0.49 -0.40 -17.50
CA ILE A 205 -0.36 0.64 -16.89
C ILE A 205 -0.07 0.74 -15.39
N SER A 206 -0.01 -0.38 -14.68
CA SER A 206 0.20 -0.43 -13.23
C SER A 206 1.59 0.06 -12.83
N PHE A 207 2.66 -0.28 -13.57
CA PHE A 207 4.00 0.24 -13.28
C PHE A 207 4.08 1.76 -13.42
N TYR A 208 3.38 2.33 -14.41
CA TYR A 208 3.30 3.78 -14.56
C TYR A 208 2.54 4.41 -13.39
N ALA A 209 1.40 3.82 -13.02
CA ALA A 209 0.59 4.27 -11.89
C ALA A 209 1.36 4.18 -10.55
N PHE A 210 2.16 3.13 -10.36
CA PHE A 210 3.05 2.98 -9.21
C PHE A 210 4.02 4.16 -9.11
N VAL A 211 4.74 4.52 -10.19
CA VAL A 211 5.69 5.65 -10.14
C VAL A 211 4.98 6.96 -9.83
N GLU A 212 3.81 7.20 -10.42
CA GLU A 212 3.02 8.40 -10.14
C GLU A 212 2.54 8.45 -8.68
N CYS A 213 2.04 7.33 -8.16
CA CYS A 213 1.62 7.18 -6.77
C CYS A 213 2.79 7.40 -5.81
N PHE A 214 3.94 6.78 -6.09
CA PHE A 214 5.17 6.94 -5.31
C PHE A 214 5.59 8.41 -5.22
N VAL A 215 5.63 9.14 -6.34
CA VAL A 215 5.95 10.57 -6.34
C VAL A 215 4.96 11.34 -5.48
N ASN A 216 3.64 11.13 -5.67
CA ASN A 216 2.61 11.80 -4.87
C ASN A 216 2.75 11.50 -3.37
N SER A 217 3.08 10.25 -3.01
CA SER A 217 3.33 9.79 -1.64
C SER A 217 4.47 10.58 -0.98
N LEU A 218 5.60 10.78 -1.70
CA LEU A 218 6.72 11.59 -1.20
C LEU A 218 6.29 13.02 -0.86
N GLY A 219 5.57 13.67 -1.79
CA GLY A 219 5.07 15.03 -1.61
C GLY A 219 4.11 15.15 -0.43
N PHE A 220 3.09 14.28 -0.39
CA PHE A 220 2.11 14.24 0.69
C PHE A 220 2.77 14.04 2.06
N SER A 221 3.69 13.07 2.17
CA SER A 221 4.37 12.78 3.41
C SER A 221 5.19 13.97 3.91
N HIS A 222 5.92 14.65 3.01
CA HIS A 222 6.69 15.83 3.38
C HIS A 222 5.78 17.01 3.78
N ALA A 223 4.68 17.23 3.05
CA ALA A 223 3.72 18.28 3.36
C ALA A 223 3.12 18.11 4.77
N LYS A 224 2.71 16.88 5.11
CA LYS A 224 2.13 16.58 6.43
C LYS A 224 3.11 16.83 7.57
N ARG A 225 4.35 16.35 7.44
CA ARG A 225 5.38 16.51 8.48
C ARG A 225 5.87 17.93 8.68
N ASN A 226 5.69 18.80 7.69
CA ASN A 226 6.18 20.18 7.71
C ASN A 226 5.06 21.22 7.64
N ALA A 227 3.82 20.82 7.96
CA ALA A 227 2.62 21.64 7.81
C ALA A 227 2.70 22.99 8.53
N GLU A 228 3.44 23.09 9.64
CA GLU A 228 3.61 24.33 10.40
C GLU A 228 4.64 25.29 9.78
N THR A 229 5.51 24.80 8.89
CA THR A 229 6.63 25.57 8.34
C THR A 229 6.49 25.89 6.86
N LEU A 230 5.69 25.09 6.13
CA LEU A 230 5.48 25.26 4.70
C LEU A 230 4.51 26.41 4.42
N SER A 231 4.78 27.15 3.34
CA SER A 231 3.78 28.08 2.81
C SER A 231 2.57 27.31 2.25
N GLU A 232 1.42 27.98 2.16
CA GLU A 232 0.23 27.40 1.53
C GLU A 232 0.52 26.96 0.08
N SER A 233 1.29 27.77 -0.66
CA SER A 233 1.68 27.45 -2.04
C SER A 233 2.59 26.22 -2.12
N ASP A 234 3.56 26.07 -1.21
CA ASP A 234 4.46 24.91 -1.23
C ASP A 234 3.72 23.65 -0.80
N SER A 235 2.81 23.76 0.17
CA SER A 235 1.91 22.69 0.58
C SER A 235 1.03 22.24 -0.58
N GLU A 236 0.42 23.18 -1.32
CA GLU A 236 -0.39 22.86 -2.50
C GLU A 236 0.42 22.11 -3.56
N ILE A 237 1.64 22.57 -3.84
CA ILE A 237 2.57 21.91 -4.78
C ILE A 237 2.85 20.48 -4.33
N LEU A 238 3.20 20.27 -3.06
CA LEU A 238 3.50 18.94 -2.51
C LEU A 238 2.28 18.00 -2.50
N TYR A 239 1.06 18.54 -2.41
CA TYR A 239 -0.18 17.80 -2.66
C TYR A 239 -0.46 17.56 -4.16
N GLY A 240 0.49 17.88 -5.04
CA GLY A 240 0.42 17.65 -6.48
C GLY A 240 -0.50 18.64 -7.20
N LYS A 241 -0.76 19.83 -6.63
CA LYS A 241 -1.66 20.83 -7.20
C LYS A 241 -0.99 22.19 -7.36
N LYS A 242 -1.59 23.04 -8.19
CA LYS A 242 -1.27 24.46 -8.31
C LYS A 242 -2.50 25.22 -8.77
N ASN A 243 -2.95 26.19 -7.98
CA ASN A 243 -4.19 26.94 -8.23
C ASN A 243 -5.39 26.00 -8.46
N GLY A 244 -5.52 24.96 -7.64
CA GLY A 244 -6.57 23.94 -7.71
C GLY A 244 -6.45 22.92 -8.85
N ARG A 245 -5.45 23.05 -9.73
CA ARG A 245 -5.24 22.11 -10.85
C ARG A 245 -4.14 21.10 -10.54
N PHE A 246 -4.32 19.86 -10.98
CA PHE A 246 -3.28 18.83 -10.84
C PHE A 246 -2.03 19.16 -11.67
N LEU A 247 -0.88 18.98 -11.05
CA LEU A 247 0.42 19.07 -11.70
C LEU A 247 0.68 17.82 -12.55
N GLN A 248 1.40 18.01 -13.66
CA GLN A 248 1.93 16.89 -14.44
C GLN A 248 3.06 16.20 -13.69
N LEU A 249 3.24 14.89 -13.90
CA LEU A 249 4.26 14.09 -13.21
C LEU A 249 5.68 14.67 -13.36
N LYS A 250 6.06 15.10 -14.58
CA LYS A 250 7.32 15.81 -14.87
C LYS A 250 7.54 17.00 -13.92
N SER A 251 6.52 17.85 -13.77
CA SER A 251 6.60 19.01 -12.88
C SER A 251 6.63 18.63 -11.39
N LYS A 252 5.99 17.52 -10.98
CA LYS A 252 6.05 17.05 -9.59
C LYS A 252 7.48 16.61 -9.25
N ILE A 253 8.08 15.78 -10.10
CA ILE A 253 9.46 15.29 -9.91
C ILE A 253 10.41 16.47 -9.71
N GLU A 254 10.36 17.48 -10.59
CA GLU A 254 11.22 18.65 -10.50
C GLU A 254 10.98 19.56 -9.29
N ARG A 255 9.74 19.68 -8.83
CA ARG A 255 9.43 20.57 -7.71
C ARG A 255 9.63 19.90 -6.36
N PHE A 256 9.41 18.58 -6.27
CA PHE A 256 9.40 17.90 -4.98
C PHE A 256 10.79 17.88 -4.37
N HIS A 257 11.85 17.61 -5.13
CA HIS A 257 13.20 17.69 -4.58
C HIS A 257 13.61 19.11 -4.18
N GLN A 258 13.13 20.17 -4.86
CA GLN A 258 13.40 21.55 -4.42
C GLN A 258 12.79 21.85 -3.04
N LEU A 259 11.63 21.26 -2.75
CA LEU A 259 10.90 21.47 -1.50
C LEU A 259 11.35 20.52 -0.38
N ILE A 260 11.66 19.26 -0.73
CA ILE A 260 12.03 18.23 0.24
C ILE A 260 13.49 18.37 0.69
N ARG A 261 14.41 18.75 -0.21
CA ARG A 261 15.84 18.83 0.09
C ARG A 261 16.17 20.08 0.89
N ASN A 262 17.06 19.92 1.87
CA ASN A 262 17.60 21.05 2.65
C ASN A 262 18.34 22.08 1.78
N ASP A 263 19.02 21.63 0.72
CA ASP A 263 19.78 22.51 -0.19
C ASP A 263 18.94 23.14 -1.31
N ARG A 264 17.65 22.76 -1.41
CA ARG A 264 16.68 23.22 -2.42
C ARG A 264 17.11 23.04 -3.88
N LYS A 265 18.09 22.17 -4.15
CA LYS A 265 18.60 21.97 -5.51
C LYS A 265 17.64 21.14 -6.37
N THR A 266 17.62 21.47 -7.66
CA THR A 266 17.04 20.60 -8.68
C THR A 266 18.08 19.62 -9.19
N VAL A 267 17.81 18.32 -9.04
CA VAL A 267 18.72 17.25 -9.48
C VAL A 267 18.24 16.62 -10.77
N ILE A 268 16.92 16.42 -10.92
CA ILE A 268 16.32 15.81 -12.09
C ILE A 268 15.63 16.92 -12.88
N ILE A 269 15.91 16.99 -14.19
CA ILE A 269 15.25 17.92 -15.10
C ILE A 269 14.54 17.07 -16.16
N THR A 270 13.23 17.20 -16.23
CA THR A 270 12.33 16.42 -17.11
C THR A 270 11.55 17.29 -18.10
N SER A 271 11.53 18.61 -17.88
CA SER A 271 10.84 19.61 -18.67
C SER A 271 11.63 20.09 -19.88
N ASP A 272 12.96 20.00 -19.84
CA ASP A 272 13.85 20.36 -20.95
C ASP A 272 14.31 19.10 -21.70
N GLU A 273 13.89 18.98 -22.96
CA GLU A 273 14.23 17.85 -23.85
C GLU A 273 15.73 17.69 -24.08
N SER A 274 16.52 18.75 -23.94
CA SER A 274 17.97 18.70 -24.10
C SER A 274 18.71 18.25 -22.83
N GLN A 275 18.03 18.27 -21.68
CA GLN A 275 18.62 17.98 -20.37
C GLN A 275 18.06 16.71 -19.71
N ILE A 276 16.89 16.23 -20.17
CA ILE A 276 16.33 14.97 -19.69
C ILE A 276 17.28 13.81 -20.00
N GLN A 277 17.53 12.99 -18.99
CA GLN A 277 18.44 11.84 -19.06
C GLN A 277 17.68 10.54 -18.81
N GLU A 278 18.29 9.42 -19.17
CA GLU A 278 17.81 8.12 -18.71
C GLU A 278 17.86 8.03 -17.18
N PRO A 279 16.90 7.33 -16.53
CA PRO A 279 15.83 6.51 -17.13
C PRO A 279 14.57 7.29 -17.57
N PHE A 280 14.55 8.62 -17.43
CA PHE A 280 13.35 9.44 -17.67
C PHE A 280 13.01 9.61 -19.16
N VAL A 281 14.01 9.60 -20.03
CA VAL A 281 13.81 9.63 -21.50
C VAL A 281 12.94 8.45 -21.91
N SER A 282 13.35 7.22 -21.59
CA SER A 282 12.58 6.03 -21.92
C SER A 282 11.22 6.01 -21.21
N PHE A 283 11.16 6.44 -19.95
CA PHE A 283 9.92 6.45 -19.17
C PHE A 283 8.84 7.34 -19.82
N PHE A 284 9.17 8.60 -20.15
CA PHE A 284 8.21 9.56 -20.70
C PHE A 284 8.02 9.44 -22.21
N ASN A 285 9.06 9.10 -22.99
CA ASN A 285 8.93 9.11 -24.44
C ASN A 285 8.45 7.77 -25.02
N ILE A 286 8.64 6.66 -24.30
CA ILE A 286 8.25 5.33 -24.77
C ILE A 286 7.05 4.85 -23.97
N TYR A 287 7.20 4.68 -22.66
CA TYR A 287 6.22 3.97 -21.86
C TYR A 287 4.99 4.80 -21.49
N GLU A 288 5.12 6.12 -21.31
CA GLU A 288 3.97 7.01 -21.21
C GLU A 288 3.11 6.93 -22.49
N ASN A 289 3.74 6.88 -23.67
CA ASN A 289 3.04 6.74 -24.94
C ASN A 289 2.33 5.38 -25.06
N ILE A 290 3.00 4.27 -24.69
CA ILE A 290 2.36 2.94 -24.64
C ILE A 290 1.15 2.96 -23.69
N ARG A 291 1.31 3.52 -22.48
CA ARG A 291 0.22 3.66 -21.50
C ARG A 291 -0.93 4.49 -22.06
N ASN A 292 -0.63 5.63 -22.68
CA ASN A 292 -1.65 6.53 -23.23
C ASN A 292 -2.39 5.89 -24.42
N SER A 293 -1.70 5.12 -25.25
CA SER A 293 -2.33 4.32 -26.29
C SER A 293 -3.22 3.22 -25.72
N ALA A 294 -2.80 2.57 -24.63
CA ALA A 294 -3.55 1.50 -23.98
C ALA A 294 -4.87 1.98 -23.36
N VAL A 295 -4.94 3.24 -22.92
CA VAL A 295 -6.13 3.82 -22.26
C VAL A 295 -6.99 4.66 -23.22
N HIS A 296 -6.37 5.38 -24.14
CA HIS A 296 -7.03 6.34 -25.04
C HIS A 296 -6.54 6.18 -26.48
N PHE A 297 -6.66 4.99 -27.05
CA PHE A 297 -6.11 4.68 -28.37
C PHE A 297 -6.59 5.63 -29.47
N SER A 298 -5.68 6.02 -30.37
CA SER A 298 -5.99 6.55 -31.69
C SER A 298 -4.97 6.01 -32.72
N PRO A 299 -5.33 5.89 -34.00
CA PRO A 299 -4.46 5.27 -35.02
C PRO A 299 -3.09 5.94 -35.23
N THR A 300 -2.92 7.17 -34.75
CA THR A 300 -1.67 7.94 -34.81
C THR A 300 -0.76 7.76 -33.60
N LYS A 301 -1.21 7.05 -32.56
CA LYS A 301 -0.42 6.80 -31.34
C LYS A 301 0.32 5.46 -31.44
N GLU A 302 1.13 5.19 -30.42
CA GLU A 302 1.90 3.95 -30.27
C GLU A 302 1.01 2.71 -30.44
N GLN A 303 1.49 1.73 -31.20
CA GLN A 303 0.74 0.51 -31.50
C GLN A 303 0.64 -0.40 -30.27
N ILE A 304 -0.58 -0.84 -29.95
CA ILE A 304 -0.85 -1.76 -28.82
C ILE A 304 -1.24 -3.17 -29.28
N TRP A 305 -1.47 -3.36 -30.58
CA TRP A 305 -1.61 -4.68 -31.17
C TRP A 305 -0.22 -5.22 -31.52
N LEU A 306 0.39 -5.91 -30.57
CA LEU A 306 1.75 -6.45 -30.67
C LEU A 306 1.75 -7.98 -30.64
N LYS A 307 2.87 -8.61 -31.04
CA LYS A 307 3.03 -10.05 -30.85
C LYS A 307 3.21 -10.34 -29.35
N PRO A 308 2.83 -11.55 -28.88
CA PRO A 308 3.01 -11.93 -27.47
C PRO A 308 4.43 -11.74 -26.95
N ALA A 309 5.45 -12.09 -27.75
CA ALA A 309 6.85 -11.92 -27.39
C ALA A 309 7.22 -10.45 -27.15
N ASP A 310 6.82 -9.57 -28.06
CA ASP A 310 7.08 -8.12 -27.97
C ASP A 310 6.38 -7.51 -26.74
N TRP A 311 5.19 -8.02 -26.38
CA TRP A 311 4.45 -7.59 -25.19
C TRP A 311 5.16 -7.97 -23.89
N ILE A 312 5.63 -9.22 -23.79
CA ILE A 312 6.42 -9.69 -22.64
C ILE A 312 7.69 -8.86 -22.50
N GLU A 313 8.46 -8.71 -23.59
CA GLU A 313 9.72 -7.96 -23.56
C GLU A 313 9.49 -6.52 -23.09
N LYS A 314 8.47 -5.83 -23.62
CA LYS A 314 8.15 -4.46 -23.20
C LYS A 314 7.75 -4.39 -21.73
N ALA A 315 6.93 -5.32 -21.24
CA ALA A 315 6.51 -5.35 -19.84
C ALA A 315 7.70 -5.62 -18.90
N GLU A 316 8.59 -6.54 -19.25
CA GLU A 316 9.82 -6.84 -18.50
C GLU A 316 10.79 -5.66 -18.49
N GLN A 317 11.05 -5.05 -19.64
CA GLN A 317 11.90 -3.86 -19.71
C GLN A 317 11.32 -2.72 -18.87
N PHE A 318 10.01 -2.47 -18.97
CA PHE A 318 9.38 -1.40 -18.19
C PHE A 318 9.39 -1.66 -16.70
N SER A 319 9.22 -2.91 -16.28
CA SER A 319 9.24 -3.28 -14.86
C SER A 319 10.56 -2.89 -14.19
N ARG A 320 11.70 -3.09 -14.88
CA ARG A 320 13.02 -2.66 -14.39
C ARG A 320 13.17 -1.14 -14.42
N LEU A 321 12.77 -0.52 -15.53
CA LEU A 321 12.86 0.92 -15.72
C LEU A 321 12.02 1.69 -14.67
N ALA A 322 10.81 1.22 -14.35
CA ALA A 322 9.93 1.85 -13.38
C ALA A 322 10.53 1.86 -11.96
N LEU A 323 11.18 0.76 -11.55
CA LEU A 323 11.91 0.71 -10.28
C LEU A 323 13.12 1.63 -10.29
N GLU A 324 13.86 1.68 -11.39
CA GLU A 324 15.01 2.58 -11.55
C GLU A 324 14.58 4.05 -11.45
N VAL A 325 13.53 4.44 -12.16
CA VAL A 325 12.95 5.80 -12.10
C VAL A 325 12.56 6.14 -10.66
N ALA A 326 11.80 5.28 -9.99
CA ALA A 326 11.38 5.50 -8.61
C ALA A 326 12.59 5.63 -7.66
N LEU A 327 13.63 4.81 -7.85
CA LEU A 327 14.85 4.86 -7.04
C LEU A 327 15.66 6.14 -7.28
N VAL A 328 15.76 6.62 -8.53
CA VAL A 328 16.43 7.89 -8.84
C VAL A 328 15.67 9.07 -8.24
N ILE A 329 14.33 9.07 -8.32
CA ILE A 329 13.48 10.07 -7.67
C ILE A 329 13.69 10.04 -6.15
N TRP A 330 13.67 8.86 -5.53
CA TRP A 330 13.92 8.70 -4.10
C TRP A 330 15.24 9.32 -3.67
N LYS A 331 16.35 8.92 -4.32
CA LYS A 331 17.71 9.42 -4.01
C LYS A 331 17.84 10.93 -4.25
N SER A 332 17.10 11.46 -5.22
CA SER A 332 17.06 12.91 -5.45
C SER A 332 16.41 13.67 -4.30
N CYS A 333 15.36 13.10 -3.68
CA CYS A 333 14.67 13.71 -2.55
C CYS A 333 15.43 13.49 -1.23
N TYR A 334 15.99 12.30 -1.03
CA TYR A 334 16.65 11.88 0.21
C TYR A 334 18.08 11.38 -0.07
N PRO A 335 19.07 12.26 -0.27
CA PRO A 335 20.43 11.87 -0.67
C PRO A 335 21.15 11.02 0.38
N GLU A 336 20.79 11.18 1.66
CA GLU A 336 21.37 10.42 2.79
C GLU A 336 20.72 9.03 2.97
N LEU A 337 19.63 8.74 2.26
CA LEU A 337 18.90 7.48 2.34
C LEU A 337 19.05 6.72 1.02
N PRO A 338 19.89 5.68 0.96
CA PRO A 338 20.21 5.04 -0.31
C PRO A 338 19.02 4.31 -0.95
N TYR A 339 18.06 3.85 -0.13
CA TYR A 339 16.89 3.08 -0.56
C TYR A 339 15.65 3.40 0.29
N PRO A 340 14.43 3.27 -0.28
CA PRO A 340 13.19 3.31 0.50
C PRO A 340 12.90 1.93 1.11
N ASP A 341 13.43 1.69 2.31
CA ASP A 341 13.31 0.38 2.98
C ASP A 341 11.85 -0.07 3.18
N TYR A 342 10.94 0.88 3.42
CA TYR A 342 9.52 0.62 3.67
C TYR A 342 8.78 -0.07 2.51
N ILE A 343 9.31 0.04 1.28
CA ILE A 343 8.77 -0.61 0.07
C ILE A 343 9.77 -1.62 -0.50
N GLY A 344 10.52 -2.31 0.37
CA GLY A 344 11.42 -3.38 -0.07
C GLY A 344 12.58 -2.89 -0.94
N ARG A 345 13.03 -1.64 -0.72
CA ARG A 345 14.21 -1.04 -1.37
C ARG A 345 14.12 -0.89 -2.89
N LEU A 346 12.95 -1.11 -3.48
CA LEU A 346 12.75 -1.16 -4.94
C LEU A 346 13.62 -2.23 -5.62
N ASP A 347 13.80 -3.37 -4.94
CA ASP A 347 14.58 -4.50 -5.44
C ASP A 347 13.77 -5.40 -6.37
N TYR A 348 14.21 -5.51 -7.63
CA TYR A 348 13.49 -6.22 -8.69
C TYR A 348 13.24 -7.70 -8.34
N ASP A 349 14.30 -8.40 -7.95
CA ASP A 349 14.25 -9.85 -7.71
C ASP A 349 13.34 -10.16 -6.53
N THR A 350 13.42 -9.36 -5.46
CA THR A 350 12.51 -9.46 -4.31
C THR A 350 11.03 -9.34 -4.72
N PHE A 351 10.69 -8.40 -5.61
CA PHE A 351 9.31 -8.24 -6.06
C PHE A 351 8.86 -9.36 -7.00
N MET A 352 9.75 -9.80 -7.89
CA MET A 352 9.49 -10.92 -8.79
C MET A 352 9.24 -12.22 -8.00
N ASP A 353 10.11 -12.55 -7.04
CA ASP A 353 9.99 -13.73 -6.20
C ASP A 353 8.69 -13.73 -5.38
N LYS A 354 8.32 -12.57 -4.82
CA LYS A 354 7.03 -12.40 -4.12
C LYS A 354 5.84 -12.64 -5.03
N ALA A 355 5.87 -12.11 -6.26
CA ALA A 355 4.78 -12.28 -7.21
C ALA A 355 4.67 -13.74 -7.69
N ILE A 356 5.80 -14.41 -7.96
CA ILE A 356 5.84 -15.85 -8.28
C ILE A 356 5.23 -16.66 -7.13
N SER A 357 5.68 -16.43 -5.89
CA SER A 357 5.16 -17.12 -4.71
C SER A 357 3.67 -16.87 -4.53
N TYR A 358 3.18 -15.65 -4.76
CA TYR A 358 1.77 -15.32 -4.66
C TYR A 358 0.93 -16.11 -5.67
N ILE A 359 1.34 -16.13 -6.94
CA ILE A 359 0.62 -16.87 -7.99
C ILE A 359 0.63 -18.37 -7.70
N GLN A 360 1.75 -18.92 -7.21
CA GLN A 360 1.83 -20.33 -6.78
C GLN A 360 0.88 -20.64 -5.62
N SER A 361 0.79 -19.77 -4.61
CA SER A 361 -0.14 -19.95 -3.49
C SER A 361 -1.60 -19.95 -3.95
N LEU A 362 -1.97 -19.10 -4.91
CA LEU A 362 -3.33 -19.12 -5.47
C LEU A 362 -3.66 -20.44 -6.18
N GLU A 363 -2.67 -21.02 -6.88
CA GLU A 363 -2.83 -22.30 -7.55
C GLU A 363 -2.95 -23.46 -6.57
N GLN A 364 -2.18 -23.42 -5.48
CA GLN A 364 -2.30 -24.39 -4.39
C GLN A 364 -3.69 -24.35 -3.77
N VAL A 365 -4.22 -23.15 -3.48
CA VAL A 365 -5.59 -22.99 -2.98
C VAL A 365 -6.60 -23.54 -3.99
N ALA A 366 -6.44 -23.25 -5.28
CA ALA A 366 -7.34 -23.77 -6.32
C ALA A 366 -7.29 -25.30 -6.41
N GLU A 367 -6.14 -25.92 -6.15
CA GLU A 367 -6.00 -27.37 -6.12
C GLU A 367 -6.59 -27.98 -4.85
N GLU A 368 -6.33 -27.40 -3.68
CA GLU A 368 -6.93 -27.79 -2.41
C GLU A 368 -8.46 -27.82 -2.52
N LEU A 369 -9.06 -26.78 -3.11
CA LEU A 369 -10.51 -26.69 -3.31
C LEU A 369 -11.08 -27.81 -4.20
N LYS A 370 -10.32 -28.36 -5.16
CA LYS A 370 -10.76 -29.51 -5.98
C LYS A 370 -10.74 -30.82 -5.19
N THR A 371 -9.90 -30.90 -4.16
CA THR A 371 -9.73 -32.11 -3.33
C THR A 371 -10.70 -32.16 -2.14
N ILE A 372 -11.39 -31.05 -1.83
CA ILE A 372 -12.38 -31.01 -0.75
C ILE A 372 -13.63 -31.79 -1.16
N ASP A 373 -13.92 -32.86 -0.43
CA ASP A 373 -15.21 -33.53 -0.48
C ASP A 373 -16.25 -32.75 0.32
N TYR A 374 -17.01 -31.91 -0.38
CA TYR A 374 -18.07 -31.10 0.20
C TYR A 374 -19.23 -31.93 0.80
N SER A 375 -19.32 -33.23 0.52
CA SER A 375 -20.37 -34.09 1.08
C SER A 375 -20.22 -34.31 2.60
N ASN A 376 -18.99 -34.19 3.14
CA ASN A 376 -18.72 -34.33 4.57
C ASN A 376 -18.86 -33.03 5.38
N LEU A 377 -18.97 -31.86 4.72
CA LEU A 377 -19.12 -30.56 5.40
C LEU A 377 -20.58 -30.24 5.74
N ILE A 378 -21.55 -30.88 5.08
CA ILE A 378 -22.99 -30.62 5.29
C ILE A 378 -23.54 -31.35 6.54
N SER A 379 -22.79 -32.27 7.15
CA SER A 379 -23.26 -33.05 8.31
C SER A 379 -22.99 -32.42 9.69
N LYS A 380 -22.48 -31.18 9.75
CA LYS A 380 -22.12 -30.49 11.01
C LYS A 380 -22.86 -29.17 11.29
N HIS A 381 -24.01 -28.94 10.67
CA HIS A 381 -24.94 -27.88 11.09
C HIS A 381 -26.32 -28.43 11.39
#